data_AF-A0A3L8SP07-F1
#
_entry.id   AF-A0A3L8SP07-F1
#
_cell.length_a   1.000
_cell.length_b   1.000
_cell.length_c   1.000
_cell.angle_alpha   90.00
_cell.angle_beta   90.00
_cell.angle_gamma   90.00
#
_symmetry.space_group_name_H-M   'P 1'
#
loop_
_entity.id
_entity.type
_entity.pdbx_description
1 polymer ?
#
loop_
_entity_poly.entity_id
_entity_poly.type
_entity_poly.pdbx_seq_one_letter_code
_entity_poly.pdbx_strand_id
1 'polypeptide(L)'
;MIWEITAVSNLSVYMWKRKHGSCFQEKPNRAWMSSSPSCKNSMFNQWGVTVSLWSKSWNPNPTIPVPGIVQALLASLDSDLPNQEESLESLSGLLKVKPLCKRKENALHPYKLVSETPIFVPGVWGPYFSAMVPGLWLNEGGQSATGKLIDHVVRGHVAFPELEAKAAASAHSIYTYLNSHLDLIKKSLPVGFLTVDLHVWPDFHGNRSPLTDLTLKGMVVGLTLSRGLDELALIYLATIQAIALGTRHILEAMQAAGHEITTLFLCGGLSKNPLFVQMHADITGKPVVLSKEVESVLVGAAILGACASGDFASIQ
;
A
#
# COMPACT_ATOMS: atom_id res chain seq x y z
N MET A 1 -4.21 -24.06 -26.73
CA MET A 1 -3.71 -22.69 -26.46
C MET A 1 -2.89 -22.76 -25.20
N ILE A 2 -1.57 -22.63 -25.31
CA ILE A 2 -0.66 -22.58 -24.16
C ILE A 2 -0.17 -21.13 -24.09
N TRP A 3 -0.36 -20.50 -22.94
CA TRP A 3 0.13 -19.15 -22.67
C TRP A 3 1.39 -19.29 -21.82
N GLU A 4 2.51 -18.80 -22.33
CA GLU A 4 3.79 -18.81 -21.63
C GLU A 4 4.03 -17.43 -21.01
N ILE A 5 4.32 -17.38 -19.71
CA ILE A 5 4.69 -16.17 -18.99
C ILE A 5 6.21 -16.07 -19.00
N THR A 6 6.76 -15.16 -19.80
CA THR A 6 8.18 -14.78 -19.71
C THR A 6 8.27 -13.50 -18.90
N ALA A 7 8.80 -13.60 -17.67
CA ALA A 7 9.12 -12.44 -16.86
C ALA A 7 10.40 -11.79 -17.38
N VAL A 8 10.30 -10.57 -17.90
CA VAL A 8 11.46 -9.70 -18.14
C VAL A 8 11.34 -8.51 -17.20
N SER A 9 12.42 -8.27 -16.47
CA SER A 9 12.57 -7.31 -15.38
C SER A 9 12.23 -5.86 -15.75
N ASN A 10 11.59 -5.19 -14.79
CA ASN A 10 11.43 -3.73 -14.66
C ASN A 10 10.48 -3.02 -15.64
N LEU A 11 9.19 -2.99 -15.27
CA LEU A 11 8.26 -1.84 -15.26
C LEU A 11 6.84 -2.42 -15.17
N SER A 12 6.08 -2.02 -14.16
CA SER A 12 4.69 -2.45 -13.99
C SER A 12 3.78 -1.68 -14.94
N VAL A 13 3.77 -2.09 -16.21
CA VAL A 13 2.70 -1.78 -17.18
C VAL A 13 2.28 -3.10 -17.81
N TYR A 14 1.11 -3.61 -17.43
CA TYR A 14 0.50 -4.74 -18.13
C TYR A 14 -0.25 -4.21 -19.35
N MET A 15 0.41 -4.18 -20.52
CA MET A 15 -0.27 -3.93 -21.79
C MET A 15 -0.89 -5.23 -22.31
N TRP A 16 -2.22 -5.26 -22.41
CA TRP A 16 -2.93 -6.28 -23.20
C TRP A 16 -2.88 -5.89 -24.68
N LYS A 17 -2.02 -6.54 -25.46
CA LYS A 17 -1.99 -6.35 -26.91
C LYS A 17 -2.77 -7.47 -27.60
N ARG A 18 -3.93 -7.13 -28.18
CA ARG A 18 -4.65 -8.01 -29.11
C ARG A 18 -3.77 -8.22 -30.34
N LYS A 19 -3.47 -9.47 -30.69
CA LYS A 19 -2.67 -9.81 -31.87
C LYS A 19 -3.50 -9.56 -33.13
N HIS A 20 -3.45 -8.35 -33.68
CA HIS A 20 -3.77 -8.11 -35.09
C HIS A 20 -2.46 -8.15 -35.86
N GLY A 21 -2.39 -9.08 -36.82
CA GLY A 21 -1.24 -9.23 -37.68
C GLY A 21 -1.13 -8.06 -38.65
N SER A 22 0.03 -7.43 -38.70
CA SER A 22 0.64 -6.88 -39.90
C SER A 22 2.05 -6.37 -39.57
N CYS A 23 2.97 -6.62 -40.51
CA CYS A 23 4.37 -6.21 -40.54
C CYS A 23 4.58 -4.74 -40.16
N PHE A 24 5.58 -4.45 -39.33
CA PHE A 24 6.53 -3.37 -39.57
C PHE A 24 7.82 -3.66 -38.77
N GLN A 25 8.92 -3.90 -39.49
CA GLN A 25 10.27 -3.97 -38.93
C GLN A 25 10.93 -2.61 -39.13
N GLU A 26 11.46 -2.02 -38.06
CA GLU A 26 12.64 -1.16 -38.16
C GLU A 26 13.86 -2.00 -37.77
N LYS A 27 14.78 -2.17 -38.72
CA LYS A 27 16.16 -2.60 -38.46
C LYS A 27 17.09 -1.46 -38.88
N PRO A 28 18.15 -1.14 -38.12
CA PRO A 28 19.28 -0.41 -38.66
C PRO A 28 20.15 -1.36 -39.50
N ASN A 29 20.52 -0.88 -40.68
CA ASN A 29 21.39 -1.53 -41.65
C ASN A 29 22.81 -1.82 -41.10
N ARG A 30 23.25 -3.08 -41.19
CA ARG A 30 24.54 -3.47 -41.79
C ARG A 30 24.51 -4.95 -42.17
N ALA A 31 25.06 -5.21 -43.36
CA ALA A 31 25.05 -6.46 -44.09
C ALA A 31 25.76 -7.62 -43.35
N TRP A 32 25.33 -8.86 -43.58
CA TRP A 32 26.01 -9.85 -44.44
C TRP A 32 25.22 -11.17 -44.47
N MET A 33 25.36 -11.88 -45.59
CA MET A 33 24.66 -13.08 -46.03
C MET A 33 25.01 -14.35 -45.21
N SER A 34 24.10 -15.34 -45.34
CA SER A 34 24.35 -16.79 -45.52
C SER A 34 23.98 -17.78 -44.38
N SER A 35 23.05 -18.67 -44.76
CA SER A 35 22.94 -20.13 -44.53
C SER A 35 23.26 -20.80 -43.19
N SER A 36 22.18 -21.34 -42.59
CA SER A 36 22.04 -22.73 -42.09
C SER A 36 22.63 -23.12 -40.70
N PRO A 37 22.12 -24.21 -40.08
CA PRO A 37 21.94 -24.32 -38.62
C PRO A 37 22.94 -25.27 -37.92
N SER A 38 23.50 -24.87 -36.76
CA SER A 38 24.07 -25.82 -35.78
C SER A 38 24.48 -25.14 -34.46
N CYS A 39 24.38 -25.91 -33.36
CA CYS A 39 24.80 -25.71 -31.95
C CYS A 39 23.61 -25.45 -31.01
N LYS A 40 22.93 -26.46 -30.43
CA LYS A 40 23.36 -27.52 -29.49
C LYS A 40 24.11 -27.00 -28.24
N ASN A 41 23.41 -27.11 -27.11
CA ASN A 41 23.87 -27.46 -25.76
C ASN A 41 25.11 -26.76 -25.16
N SER A 42 24.86 -25.83 -24.23
CA SER A 42 25.42 -25.75 -22.85
C SER A 42 24.70 -24.55 -22.18
N MET A 43 24.28 -24.49 -20.92
CA MET A 43 24.63 -25.16 -19.67
C MET A 43 23.34 -25.31 -18.84
N PHE A 44 23.04 -26.52 -18.39
CA PHE A 44 22.20 -26.78 -17.23
C PHE A 44 23.14 -27.24 -16.11
N ASN A 45 23.16 -26.50 -15.00
CA ASN A 45 23.25 -27.01 -13.62
C ASN A 45 23.65 -25.87 -12.67
N GLN A 46 22.74 -25.47 -11.79
CA GLN A 46 22.87 -25.72 -10.34
C GLN A 46 21.69 -25.08 -9.58
N TRP A 47 21.25 -25.79 -8.54
CA TRP A 47 20.24 -25.45 -7.53
C TRP A 47 18.79 -25.76 -7.89
N GLY A 48 18.42 -27.01 -7.60
CA GLY A 48 17.05 -27.47 -7.57
C GLY A 48 16.35 -27.18 -6.24
N VAL A 49 15.02 -27.07 -6.33
CA VAL A 49 14.08 -27.64 -5.36
C VAL A 49 12.99 -28.30 -6.18
N THR A 50 12.97 -29.63 -6.16
CA THR A 50 11.93 -30.46 -6.78
C THR A 50 10.85 -30.70 -5.73
N VAL A 51 9.62 -30.29 -6.00
CA VAL A 51 8.45 -30.89 -5.36
C VAL A 51 7.70 -31.61 -6.47
N SER A 52 7.96 -32.91 -6.57
CA SER A 52 7.15 -33.86 -7.33
C SER A 52 6.26 -34.60 -6.35
N LEU A 53 4.94 -34.61 -6.58
CA LEU A 53 4.09 -35.76 -6.29
C LEU A 53 2.79 -35.69 -7.11
N TRP A 54 2.79 -36.54 -8.13
CA TRP A 54 1.68 -37.25 -8.78
C TRP A 54 0.59 -36.51 -9.56
N SER A 55 0.77 -36.58 -10.88
CA SER A 55 -0.30 -36.81 -11.85
C SER A 55 -0.82 -38.25 -11.74
N LYS A 56 -2.13 -38.42 -11.53
CA LYS A 56 -2.90 -39.54 -12.08
C LYS A 56 -4.34 -39.09 -12.35
N SER A 57 -4.82 -39.48 -13.54
CA SER A 57 -6.19 -39.43 -14.06
C SER A 57 -6.89 -38.05 -14.09
N TRP A 58 -6.85 -37.45 -15.27
CA TRP A 58 -7.86 -36.52 -15.75
C TRP A 58 -9.21 -37.28 -15.83
N ASN A 59 -10.21 -36.83 -15.07
CA ASN A 59 -11.59 -37.32 -15.16
C ASN A 59 -12.49 -36.10 -15.48
N PRO A 60 -13.15 -36.03 -16.64
CA PRO A 60 -14.07 -34.95 -16.95
C PRO A 60 -15.38 -35.25 -16.21
N ASN A 61 -15.62 -34.56 -15.09
CA ASN A 61 -16.67 -34.79 -14.09
C ASN A 61 -16.45 -35.99 -13.16
N PRO A 62 -16.28 -35.69 -11.86
CA PRO A 62 -17.41 -35.92 -10.98
C PRO A 62 -17.67 -34.72 -10.06
N THR A 63 -18.96 -34.46 -9.84
CA THR A 63 -19.50 -33.62 -8.76
C THR A 63 -18.79 -33.88 -7.43
N ILE A 64 -17.98 -32.92 -6.99
CA ILE A 64 -17.51 -32.81 -5.59
C ILE A 64 -18.17 -31.54 -5.06
N PRO A 65 -19.05 -31.63 -4.05
CA PRO A 65 -19.63 -30.44 -3.45
C PRO A 65 -18.51 -29.73 -2.68
N VAL A 66 -18.31 -28.44 -2.94
CA VAL A 66 -17.50 -27.56 -2.09
C VAL A 66 -18.43 -26.62 -1.30
N PRO A 67 -19.16 -27.07 -0.26
CA PRO A 67 -19.78 -26.18 0.70
C PRO A 67 -18.93 -26.22 1.98
N GLY A 68 -18.08 -25.22 2.16
CA GLY A 68 -17.33 -25.09 3.42
C GLY A 68 -16.61 -23.76 3.54
N ILE A 69 -15.90 -23.33 2.50
CA ILE A 69 -15.08 -22.11 2.58
C ILE A 69 -15.92 -20.85 2.32
N VAL A 70 -16.83 -20.88 1.32
CA VAL A 70 -17.72 -19.75 1.02
C VAL A 70 -18.78 -19.56 2.10
N GLN A 71 -19.32 -20.67 2.63
CA GLN A 71 -20.35 -20.61 3.69
C GLN A 71 -19.77 -20.17 5.04
N ALA A 72 -18.51 -20.52 5.35
CA ALA A 72 -17.82 -20.03 6.54
C ALA A 72 -17.47 -18.54 6.46
N LEU A 73 -17.17 -18.01 5.27
CA LEU A 73 -17.00 -16.57 5.05
C LEU A 73 -18.31 -15.81 5.19
N LEU A 74 -19.42 -16.36 4.67
CA LEU A 74 -20.76 -15.75 4.75
C LEU A 74 -21.34 -15.79 6.18
N ALA A 75 -21.13 -16.87 6.94
CA ALA A 75 -21.59 -16.96 8.33
C ALA A 75 -20.89 -15.96 9.26
N SER A 76 -19.74 -15.40 8.86
CA SER A 76 -19.02 -14.37 9.63
C SER A 76 -19.47 -12.93 9.36
N LEU A 77 -20.41 -12.77 8.41
CA LEU A 77 -20.98 -11.50 7.99
C LEU A 77 -22.41 -11.28 8.52
N ASP A 78 -23.04 -12.29 9.12
CA ASP A 78 -24.51 -12.32 9.33
C ASP A 78 -24.96 -12.38 10.80
N SER A 79 -24.13 -11.97 11.75
CA SER A 79 -24.58 -11.79 13.15
C SER A 79 -24.25 -10.39 13.65
N ASP A 80 -25.32 -9.60 13.78
CA ASP A 80 -25.48 -8.35 14.54
C ASP A 80 -25.09 -7.03 13.85
N LEU A 81 -25.92 -6.57 12.91
CA LEU A 81 -26.17 -5.13 12.70
C LEU A 81 -27.67 -4.89 12.37
N PRO A 82 -28.33 -3.89 12.99
CA PRO A 82 -29.71 -3.53 12.69
C PRO A 82 -29.81 -2.79 11.34
N ASN A 83 -30.90 -3.05 10.61
CA ASN A 83 -31.28 -2.40 9.35
C ASN A 83 -31.12 -0.87 9.39
N GLN A 84 -30.15 -0.35 8.63
CA GLN A 84 -30.21 0.99 8.07
C GLN A 84 -29.79 0.92 6.60
N GLU A 85 -30.77 1.02 5.71
CA GLU A 85 -30.55 1.32 4.29
C GLU A 85 -30.05 2.76 4.18
N GLU A 86 -28.73 2.96 4.08
CA GLU A 86 -28.18 4.22 3.55
C GLU A 86 -28.08 4.11 2.03
N SER A 87 -28.70 5.06 1.34
CA SER A 87 -28.77 5.18 -0.11
C SER A 87 -27.40 5.41 -0.75
N LEU A 88 -27.23 4.88 -1.97
CA LEU A 88 -26.04 4.95 -2.84
C LEU A 88 -25.53 6.38 -3.16
N GLU A 89 -26.25 7.43 -2.75
CA GLU A 89 -25.79 8.82 -2.82
C GLU A 89 -24.61 9.14 -1.86
N SER A 90 -24.28 8.27 -0.89
CA SER A 90 -23.20 8.51 0.08
C SER A 90 -21.79 8.07 -0.37
N LEU A 91 -21.65 7.46 -1.55
CA LEU A 91 -20.36 6.91 -2.04
C LEU A 91 -19.44 7.96 -2.71
N SER A 92 -19.91 9.18 -2.92
CA SER A 92 -19.08 10.31 -3.35
C SER A 92 -18.19 10.77 -2.19
N GLY A 93 -16.93 10.30 -2.15
CA GLY A 93 -15.98 10.68 -1.09
C GLY A 93 -15.12 9.52 -0.55
N LEU A 94 -15.13 8.36 -1.20
CA LEU A 94 -14.37 7.19 -0.75
C LEU A 94 -12.85 7.37 -0.92
N LEU A 95 -12.15 7.66 0.18
CA LEU A 95 -10.69 7.58 0.24
C LEU A 95 -10.24 6.19 0.71
N LYS A 96 -9.78 5.33 -0.20
CA LYS A 96 -9.14 4.05 0.17
C LYS A 96 -7.62 4.23 0.26
N VAL A 97 -7.07 4.27 1.46
CA VAL A 97 -5.62 4.29 1.72
C VAL A 97 -5.10 2.85 1.75
N LYS A 98 -4.16 2.53 0.85
CA LYS A 98 -3.64 1.16 0.70
C LYS A 98 -2.13 1.11 0.79
N PRO A 99 -1.53 0.47 1.82
CA PRO A 99 -0.12 0.12 1.80
C PRO A 99 0.10 -1.05 0.85
N LEU A 100 0.94 -0.87 -0.17
CA LEU A 100 1.53 -2.01 -0.86
C LEU A 100 2.66 -2.57 0.02
N CYS A 101 2.37 -3.60 0.80
CA CYS A 101 3.40 -4.40 1.47
C CYS A 101 3.55 -5.76 0.77
N LYS A 102 4.25 -5.80 -0.38
CA LYS A 102 4.87 -7.04 -0.92
C LYS A 102 6.14 -6.75 -1.75
N ARG A 103 7.05 -5.92 -1.25
CA ARG A 103 8.51 -6.03 -1.52
C ARG A 103 9.26 -5.04 -0.64
N LYS A 104 10.36 -5.49 -0.03
CA LYS A 104 11.22 -4.74 0.90
C LYS A 104 11.89 -3.48 0.31
N GLU A 105 11.57 -3.06 -0.91
CA GLU A 105 12.37 -2.07 -1.64
C GLU A 105 11.75 -0.68 -1.72
N ASN A 106 10.42 -0.48 -1.67
CA ASN A 106 9.81 0.87 -1.59
C ASN A 106 8.43 0.82 -0.91
N ALA A 107 8.32 1.30 0.34
CA ALA A 107 7.04 1.41 1.05
C ALA A 107 6.35 2.75 0.73
N LEU A 108 5.79 2.82 -0.47
CA LEU A 108 4.95 3.93 -0.96
C LEU A 108 3.55 3.84 -0.34
N HIS A 109 2.96 4.97 0.06
CA HIS A 109 1.57 5.04 0.50
C HIS A 109 0.73 5.86 -0.49
N PRO A 110 -0.06 5.19 -1.36
CA PRO A 110 -1.02 5.85 -2.23
C PRO A 110 -2.31 6.26 -1.50
N TYR A 111 -2.83 7.43 -1.87
CA TYR A 111 -4.10 8.00 -1.44
C TYR A 111 -5.05 8.01 -2.64
N LYS A 112 -6.07 7.16 -2.62
CA LYS A 112 -6.98 6.95 -3.75
C LYS A 112 -8.36 7.52 -3.46
N LEU A 113 -8.85 8.38 -4.34
CA LEU A 113 -10.15 9.01 -4.24
C LEU A 113 -10.91 8.87 -5.56
N VAL A 114 -12.22 8.61 -5.48
CA VAL A 114 -13.08 8.47 -6.66
C VAL A 114 -14.16 9.55 -6.72
N SER A 115 -14.46 10.02 -7.93
CA SER A 115 -15.49 11.02 -8.21
C SER A 115 -16.29 10.69 -9.47
N GLU A 116 -17.53 11.16 -9.57
CA GLU A 116 -18.37 10.98 -10.76
C GLU A 116 -17.90 11.83 -11.94
N THR A 117 -17.35 13.01 -11.64
CA THR A 117 -16.81 13.96 -12.61
C THR A 117 -15.28 14.00 -12.56
N PRO A 118 -14.59 14.36 -13.65
CA PRO A 118 -13.15 14.51 -13.65
C PRO A 118 -12.74 15.74 -12.84
N ILE A 119 -11.93 15.53 -11.80
CA ILE A 119 -11.35 16.60 -10.98
C ILE A 119 -9.83 16.55 -11.13
N PHE A 120 -9.24 17.65 -11.63
CA PHE A 120 -7.79 17.79 -11.82
C PHE A 120 -7.17 18.43 -10.58
N VAL A 121 -6.23 17.73 -9.96
CA VAL A 121 -5.57 18.16 -8.73
C VAL A 121 -4.07 18.36 -9.00
N PRO A 122 -3.53 19.59 -8.88
CA PRO A 122 -2.10 19.83 -9.05
C PRO A 122 -1.25 18.92 -8.16
N GLY A 123 -0.27 18.26 -8.76
CA GLY A 123 0.67 17.39 -8.04
C GLY A 123 0.12 16.04 -7.56
N VAL A 124 -1.07 15.67 -8.01
CA VAL A 124 -1.73 14.38 -7.77
C VAL A 124 -1.98 13.72 -9.13
N TRP A 125 -1.81 12.40 -9.22
CA TRP A 125 -2.02 11.68 -10.48
C TRP A 125 -3.51 11.48 -10.78
N GLY A 126 -3.86 11.48 -12.07
CA GLY A 126 -5.24 11.39 -12.53
C GLY A 126 -5.75 12.75 -13.06
N PRO A 127 -7.07 12.89 -13.24
CA PRO A 127 -8.10 11.89 -13.00
C PRO A 127 -8.09 10.77 -14.06
N TYR A 128 -8.12 9.50 -13.65
CA TYR A 128 -8.16 8.34 -14.54
C TYR A 128 -9.56 7.71 -14.58
N PHE A 129 -10.23 7.74 -15.73
CA PHE A 129 -11.58 7.20 -15.88
C PHE A 129 -11.60 5.66 -15.80
N SER A 130 -12.51 5.13 -14.99
CA SER A 130 -12.75 3.68 -14.79
C SER A 130 -11.52 2.86 -14.40
N ALA A 131 -10.50 3.50 -13.81
CA ALA A 131 -9.24 2.83 -13.48
C ALA A 131 -9.29 1.95 -12.23
N MET A 132 -10.28 2.16 -11.34
CA MET A 132 -10.46 1.36 -10.12
C MET A 132 -11.90 0.88 -9.94
N VAL A 133 -12.87 1.79 -10.06
CA VAL A 133 -14.30 1.47 -10.00
C VAL A 133 -14.90 1.83 -11.35
N PRO A 134 -15.63 0.91 -12.03
CA PRO A 134 -16.26 1.21 -13.31
C PRO A 134 -17.17 2.44 -13.23
N GLY A 135 -17.07 3.34 -14.19
CA GLY A 135 -17.89 4.56 -14.27
C GLY A 135 -17.41 5.75 -13.44
N LEU A 136 -16.36 5.60 -12.62
CA LEU A 136 -15.83 6.68 -11.77
C LEU A 136 -14.42 7.12 -12.18
N TRP A 137 -14.06 8.35 -11.85
CA TRP A 137 -12.72 8.93 -12.06
C TRP A 137 -11.86 8.76 -10.81
N LEU A 138 -10.64 8.26 -10.98
CA LEU A 138 -9.67 8.05 -9.90
C LEU A 138 -8.61 9.17 -9.86
N ASN A 139 -8.44 9.79 -8.71
CA ASN A 139 -7.25 10.55 -8.37
C ASN A 139 -6.35 9.74 -7.41
N GLU A 140 -5.04 9.73 -7.65
CA GLU A 140 -4.06 8.99 -6.85
C GLU A 140 -2.91 9.89 -6.39
N GLY A 141 -3.01 10.37 -5.14
CA GLY A 141 -1.90 11.00 -4.43
C GLY A 141 -0.94 9.95 -3.87
N GLY A 142 0.23 10.37 -3.40
CA GLY A 142 1.08 9.44 -2.67
C GLY A 142 2.24 10.08 -1.92
N GLN A 143 2.71 9.36 -0.89
CA GLN A 143 3.95 9.66 -0.19
C GLN A 143 5.00 8.59 -0.49
N SER A 144 6.15 9.02 -1.02
CA SER A 144 7.24 8.17 -1.52
C SER A 144 7.81 7.21 -0.47
N ALA A 145 7.95 7.69 0.77
CA ALA A 145 8.49 6.92 1.88
C ALA A 145 7.69 7.19 3.15
N THR A 146 7.17 6.12 3.77
CA THR A 146 6.37 6.19 5.00
C THR A 146 6.85 5.13 5.99
N GLY A 147 6.45 3.86 5.83
CA GLY A 147 6.95 2.76 6.65
C GLY A 147 8.48 2.62 6.55
N LYS A 148 9.03 2.85 5.36
CA LYS A 148 10.49 2.90 5.15
C LYS A 148 11.17 4.09 5.83
N LEU A 149 10.50 5.24 5.90
CA LEU A 149 11.02 6.39 6.62
C LEU A 149 11.03 6.11 8.13
N ILE A 150 9.95 5.56 8.67
CA ILE A 150 9.87 5.12 10.07
C ILE A 150 10.99 4.12 10.37
N ASP A 151 11.16 3.10 9.54
CA ASP A 151 12.24 2.12 9.69
C ASP A 151 13.62 2.76 9.65
N HIS A 152 13.85 3.68 8.71
CA HIS A 152 15.12 4.37 8.54
C HIS A 152 15.47 5.20 9.77
N VAL A 153 14.53 5.99 10.29
CA VAL A 153 14.72 6.81 11.48
C VAL A 153 14.96 5.95 12.71
N VAL A 154 14.15 4.91 12.92
CA VAL A 154 14.26 4.05 14.11
C VAL A 154 15.56 3.25 14.09
N ARG A 155 15.87 2.60 12.96
CA ARG A 155 17.07 1.75 12.83
C ARG A 155 18.35 2.55 12.71
N GLY A 156 18.28 3.80 12.25
CA GLY A 156 19.41 4.71 12.15
C GLY A 156 19.82 5.35 13.47
N HIS A 157 19.00 5.25 14.51
CA HIS A 157 19.28 5.87 15.80
C HIS A 157 20.26 5.05 16.65
N VAL A 158 21.12 5.72 17.41
CA VAL A 158 22.16 5.08 18.24
C VAL A 158 21.58 4.16 19.33
N ALA A 159 20.40 4.46 19.85
CA ALA A 159 19.69 3.65 20.84
C ALA A 159 18.97 2.41 20.25
N PHE A 160 19.07 2.16 18.94
CA PHE A 160 18.41 1.02 18.30
C PHE A 160 18.80 -0.35 18.90
N PRO A 161 20.07 -0.65 19.22
CA PRO A 161 20.42 -1.92 19.88
C PRO A 161 19.78 -2.08 21.26
N GLU A 162 19.67 -0.98 22.03
CA GLU A 162 18.96 -0.99 23.31
C GLU A 162 17.46 -1.29 23.11
N LEU A 163 16.84 -0.64 22.12
CA LEU A 163 15.44 -0.90 21.75
C LEU A 163 15.22 -2.37 21.38
N GLU A 164 16.09 -2.96 20.55
CA GLU A 164 15.97 -4.37 20.15
C GLU A 164 16.06 -5.31 21.36
N ALA A 165 17.01 -5.07 22.27
CA ALA A 165 17.16 -5.87 23.48
C ALA A 165 15.91 -5.79 24.38
N LYS A 166 15.35 -4.59 24.59
CA LYS A 166 14.17 -4.39 25.44
C LYS A 166 12.88 -4.89 24.81
N ALA A 167 12.73 -4.74 23.49
CA ALA A 167 11.60 -5.28 22.75
C ALA A 167 11.62 -6.82 22.79
N ALA A 168 12.79 -7.44 22.59
CA ALA A 168 12.95 -8.90 22.69
C ALA A 168 12.64 -9.41 24.11
N ALA A 169 13.13 -8.73 25.14
CA ALA A 169 12.88 -9.10 26.54
C ALA A 169 11.39 -9.03 26.93
N SER A 170 10.60 -8.19 26.25
CA SER A 170 9.16 -8.05 26.46
C SER A 170 8.32 -8.84 25.44
N ALA A 171 8.94 -9.65 24.58
CA ALA A 171 8.29 -10.41 23.50
C ALA A 171 7.40 -9.54 22.58
N HIS A 172 7.75 -8.26 22.40
CA HIS A 172 7.02 -7.31 21.59
C HIS A 172 7.80 -6.91 20.34
N SER A 173 7.09 -6.39 19.34
CA SER A 173 7.76 -5.72 18.22
C SER A 173 8.41 -4.41 18.71
N ILE A 174 9.46 -3.96 18.02
CA ILE A 174 10.13 -2.69 18.35
C ILE A 174 9.16 -1.50 18.35
N TYR A 175 8.16 -1.47 17.45
CA TYR A 175 7.19 -0.37 17.40
C TYR A 175 6.16 -0.47 18.53
N THR A 176 5.74 -1.68 18.89
CA THR A 176 4.87 -1.90 20.06
C THR A 176 5.58 -1.42 21.34
N TYR A 177 6.87 -1.76 21.48
CA TYR A 177 7.67 -1.26 22.60
C TYR A 177 7.77 0.27 22.60
N LEU A 178 8.08 0.90 21.45
CA LEU A 178 8.17 2.35 21.35
C LEU A 178 6.84 3.04 21.72
N ASN A 179 5.70 2.49 21.28
CA ASN A 179 4.39 3.01 21.66
C ASN A 179 4.17 2.95 23.17
N SER A 180 4.46 1.80 23.80
CA SER A 180 4.36 1.67 25.26
C SER A 180 5.33 2.61 25.98
N HIS A 181 6.53 2.80 25.45
CA HIS A 181 7.51 3.74 26.00
C HIS A 181 7.03 5.19 25.93
N LEU A 182 6.42 5.59 24.81
CA LEU A 182 5.75 6.89 24.67
C LEU A 182 4.63 7.07 25.71
N ASP A 183 3.84 6.03 25.96
CA ASP A 183 2.80 6.05 26.99
C ASP A 183 3.35 6.20 28.42
N LEU A 184 4.58 5.71 28.68
CA LEU A 184 5.24 5.91 29.96
C LEU A 184 5.76 7.34 30.12
N ILE A 185 6.38 7.92 29.08
CA ILE A 185 7.01 9.25 29.17
C ILE A 185 6.01 10.41 29.04
N LYS A 186 4.83 10.19 28.42
CA LYS A 186 3.80 11.25 28.27
C LYS A 186 3.26 11.77 29.61
N LYS A 187 3.38 10.99 30.69
CA LYS A 187 2.82 11.32 32.01
C LYS A 187 1.33 11.67 31.90
N SER A 188 0.96 12.93 32.10
CA SER A 188 -0.42 13.42 32.01
C SER A 188 -0.76 14.10 30.68
N LEU A 189 0.20 14.26 29.76
CA LEU A 189 -0.02 14.89 28.46
C LEU A 189 -0.55 13.86 27.44
N PRO A 190 -1.38 14.27 26.48
CA PRO A 190 -1.68 13.42 25.33
C PRO A 190 -0.39 13.15 24.55
N VAL A 191 -0.23 11.92 24.04
CA VAL A 191 1.03 11.47 23.43
C VAL A 191 1.49 12.38 22.30
N GLY A 192 0.57 12.94 21.51
CA GLY A 192 0.90 13.83 20.39
C GLY A 192 1.57 15.15 20.79
N PHE A 193 1.51 15.56 22.06
CA PHE A 193 2.15 16.78 22.57
C PHE A 193 3.58 16.56 23.06
N LEU A 194 4.11 15.33 23.00
CA LEU A 194 5.49 15.05 23.39
C LEU A 194 6.54 15.69 22.46
N THR A 195 6.13 16.07 21.25
CA THR A 195 7.00 16.54 20.15
C THR A 195 6.73 18.00 19.77
N VAL A 196 6.23 18.81 20.72
CA VAL A 196 5.92 20.23 20.47
C VAL A 196 7.10 21.04 19.95
N ASP A 197 8.32 20.67 20.37
CA ASP A 197 9.56 21.34 19.95
C ASP A 197 10.40 20.49 18.99
N LEU A 198 9.88 19.35 18.51
CA LEU A 198 10.59 18.40 17.63
C LEU A 198 9.76 18.13 16.37
N HIS A 199 10.28 18.53 15.21
CA HIS A 199 9.56 18.41 13.95
C HIS A 199 10.40 17.71 12.88
N VAL A 200 9.71 16.94 12.03
CA VAL A 200 10.32 16.24 10.90
C VAL A 200 9.67 16.70 9.61
N TRP A 201 10.48 17.04 8.61
CA TRP A 201 10.04 17.15 7.22
C TRP A 201 10.25 15.79 6.54
N PRO A 202 9.18 15.13 6.05
CA PRO A 202 9.23 13.69 5.74
C PRO A 202 9.82 13.35 4.36
N ASP A 203 10.16 14.33 3.51
CA ASP A 203 10.59 14.08 2.12
C ASP A 203 12.05 13.59 2.00
N PHE A 204 12.43 12.56 2.74
CA PHE A 204 13.75 11.90 2.67
C PHE A 204 13.99 11.23 1.31
N HIS A 205 12.94 10.99 0.53
CA HIS A 205 12.99 10.43 -0.82
C HIS A 205 12.24 11.31 -1.83
N GLY A 206 12.32 12.63 -1.66
CA GLY A 206 11.56 13.60 -2.45
C GLY A 206 10.06 13.54 -2.16
N ASN A 207 9.34 14.53 -2.69
CA ASN A 207 7.90 14.63 -2.56
C ASN A 207 7.20 14.18 -3.84
N ARG A 208 6.35 13.15 -3.75
CA ARG A 208 5.47 12.76 -4.86
C ARG A 208 4.26 13.68 -4.95
N SER A 209 3.53 13.86 -3.84
CA SER A 209 2.33 14.69 -3.79
C SER A 209 2.29 15.51 -2.49
N PRO A 210 1.76 16.76 -2.54
CA PRO A 210 1.30 17.46 -3.74
C PRO A 210 2.39 18.30 -4.43
N LEU A 211 3.63 18.33 -3.93
CA LEU A 211 4.66 19.26 -4.42
C LEU A 211 5.34 18.78 -5.71
N THR A 212 5.33 17.47 -6.00
CA THR A 212 5.96 16.88 -7.19
C THR A 212 7.44 17.24 -7.38
N ASP A 213 8.18 17.35 -6.29
CA ASP A 213 9.59 17.69 -6.31
C ASP A 213 10.44 16.53 -5.75
N LEU A 214 11.10 15.82 -6.66
CA LEU A 214 12.00 14.71 -6.34
C LEU A 214 13.32 15.15 -5.70
N THR A 215 13.64 16.45 -5.76
CA THR A 215 14.90 16.99 -5.23
C THR A 215 14.81 17.29 -3.73
N LEU A 216 13.60 17.43 -3.18
CA LEU A 216 13.37 17.67 -1.76
C LEU A 216 14.07 16.63 -0.88
N LYS A 217 14.50 17.11 0.29
CA LYS A 217 15.23 16.35 1.30
C LYS A 217 14.52 16.43 2.64
N GLY A 218 14.70 15.38 3.43
CA GLY A 218 14.23 15.33 4.80
C GLY A 218 14.95 16.34 5.69
N MET A 219 14.27 16.78 6.74
CA MET A 219 14.82 17.67 7.75
C MET A 219 14.31 17.25 9.12
N VAL A 220 15.13 17.46 10.15
CA VAL A 220 14.72 17.32 11.55
C VAL A 220 15.12 18.61 12.27
N VAL A 221 14.18 19.22 12.98
CA VAL A 221 14.35 20.45 13.74
C VAL A 221 13.97 20.19 15.18
N GLY A 222 14.72 20.75 16.15
CA GLY A 222 14.48 20.52 17.58
C GLY A 222 15.42 19.53 18.25
N LEU A 223 16.53 19.19 17.61
CA LEU A 223 17.49 18.22 18.14
C LEU A 223 18.17 18.73 19.42
N THR A 224 18.31 17.84 20.40
CA THR A 224 19.10 18.06 21.61
C THR A 224 20.36 17.17 21.59
N LEU A 225 21.22 17.28 22.61
CA LEU A 225 22.37 16.38 22.77
C LEU A 225 22.01 15.02 23.40
N SER A 226 20.72 14.78 23.68
CA SER A 226 20.23 13.52 24.24
C SER A 226 20.40 12.37 23.26
N ARG A 227 20.74 11.18 23.75
CA ARG A 227 21.08 10.01 22.91
C ARG A 227 20.49 8.69 23.43
N GLY A 228 19.33 8.77 24.07
CA GLY A 228 18.69 7.63 24.74
C GLY A 228 17.45 7.10 24.01
N LEU A 229 16.78 6.16 24.67
CA LEU A 229 15.53 5.56 24.20
C LEU A 229 14.37 6.56 24.15
N ASP A 230 14.35 7.55 25.05
CA ASP A 230 13.37 8.64 25.05
C ASP A 230 13.48 9.45 23.75
N GLU A 231 14.68 9.89 23.38
CA GLU A 231 14.93 10.63 22.14
C GLU A 231 14.51 9.81 20.91
N LEU A 232 14.82 8.50 20.89
CA LEU A 232 14.39 7.59 19.84
C LEU A 232 12.86 7.52 19.73
N ALA A 233 12.16 7.43 20.87
CA ALA A 233 10.72 7.41 20.91
C ALA A 233 10.11 8.73 20.41
N LEU A 234 10.70 9.87 20.79
CA LEU A 234 10.26 11.20 20.35
C LEU A 234 10.45 11.40 18.84
N ILE A 235 11.62 11.06 18.27
CA ILE A 235 11.84 11.20 16.82
C ILE A 235 10.98 10.22 16.01
N TYR A 236 10.70 9.03 16.56
CA TYR A 236 9.74 8.09 16.00
C TYR A 236 8.32 8.69 15.94
N LEU A 237 7.84 9.27 17.04
CA LEU A 237 6.55 9.95 17.09
C LEU A 237 6.50 11.13 16.12
N ALA A 238 7.52 11.99 16.12
CA ALA A 238 7.60 13.16 15.23
C ALA A 238 7.59 12.73 13.75
N THR A 239 8.22 11.59 13.43
CA THR A 239 8.19 11.01 12.08
C THR A 239 6.79 10.52 11.69
N ILE A 240 6.06 9.87 12.61
CA ILE A 240 4.66 9.48 12.38
C ILE A 240 3.79 10.71 12.13
N GLN A 241 3.94 11.75 12.96
CA GLN A 241 3.19 13.00 12.82
C GLN A 241 3.52 13.72 11.51
N ALA A 242 4.79 13.74 11.10
CA ALA A 242 5.19 14.31 9.81
C ALA A 242 4.54 13.59 8.62
N ILE A 243 4.45 12.26 8.66
CA ILE A 243 3.74 11.48 7.64
C ILE A 243 2.23 11.82 7.65
N ALA A 244 1.61 11.91 8.82
CA ALA A 244 0.21 12.30 8.95
C ALA A 244 -0.06 13.74 8.47
N LEU A 245 0.83 14.68 8.74
CA LEU A 245 0.77 16.06 8.22
C LEU A 245 0.94 16.09 6.70
N GLY A 246 1.84 15.29 6.14
CA GLY A 246 1.95 15.12 4.69
C GLY A 246 0.68 14.52 4.08
N THR A 247 0.01 13.60 4.79
CA THR A 247 -1.31 13.09 4.39
C THR A 247 -2.33 14.22 4.37
N ARG A 248 -2.42 15.00 5.45
CA ARG A 248 -3.30 16.16 5.54
C ARG A 248 -3.07 17.14 4.38
N HIS A 249 -1.81 17.44 4.04
CA HIS A 249 -1.49 18.33 2.92
C HIS A 249 -2.01 17.78 1.57
N ILE A 250 -1.93 16.47 1.34
CA ILE A 250 -2.52 15.84 0.14
C ILE A 250 -4.05 15.97 0.15
N LEU A 251 -4.69 15.73 1.31
CA LEU A 251 -6.15 15.86 1.44
C LEU A 251 -6.61 17.29 1.20
N GLU A 252 -5.95 18.27 1.80
CA GLU A 252 -6.25 19.70 1.62
C GLU A 252 -6.09 20.11 0.15
N ALA A 253 -5.05 19.63 -0.55
CA ALA A 253 -4.87 19.88 -1.98
C ALA A 253 -6.00 19.27 -2.83
N MET A 254 -6.43 18.03 -2.50
CA MET A 254 -7.57 17.39 -3.17
C MET A 254 -8.88 18.14 -2.90
N GLN A 255 -9.11 18.56 -1.66
CA GLN A 255 -10.31 19.31 -1.27
C GLN A 255 -10.36 20.69 -1.93
N ALA A 256 -9.23 21.40 -1.98
CA ALA A 256 -9.12 22.68 -2.67
C ALA A 256 -9.43 22.59 -4.17
N ALA A 257 -9.21 21.43 -4.78
CA ALA A 257 -9.55 21.16 -6.18
C ALA A 257 -11.01 20.73 -6.40
N GLY A 258 -11.81 20.55 -5.34
CA GLY A 258 -13.24 20.27 -5.42
C GLY A 258 -13.66 18.86 -4.98
N HIS A 259 -12.75 18.08 -4.38
CA HIS A 259 -13.13 16.81 -3.76
C HIS A 259 -13.77 17.00 -2.38
N GLU A 260 -14.78 16.20 -2.07
CA GLU A 260 -15.27 16.05 -0.70
C GLU A 260 -14.68 14.81 -0.05
N ILE A 261 -14.09 14.99 1.13
CA ILE A 261 -13.44 13.91 1.89
C ILE A 261 -13.98 13.94 3.30
N THR A 262 -14.73 12.92 3.69
CA THR A 262 -15.38 12.82 5.01
C THR A 262 -14.69 11.82 5.92
N THR A 263 -14.17 10.73 5.36
CA THR A 263 -13.64 9.57 6.12
C THR A 263 -12.36 9.03 5.48
N LEU A 264 -11.43 8.54 6.30
CA LEU A 264 -10.21 7.88 5.85
C LEU A 264 -10.31 6.37 6.05
N PHE A 265 -10.23 5.58 4.99
CA PHE A 265 -10.12 4.13 5.11
C PHE A 265 -8.65 3.72 5.11
N LEU A 266 -8.14 3.25 6.23
CA LEU A 266 -6.76 2.77 6.36
C LEU A 266 -6.72 1.24 6.32
N CYS A 267 -5.79 0.68 5.54
CA CYS A 267 -5.49 -0.76 5.56
C CYS A 267 -3.98 -1.02 5.58
N GLY A 268 -3.56 -2.28 5.49
CA GLY A 268 -2.17 -2.73 5.36
C GLY A 268 -1.31 -2.64 6.62
N GLY A 269 0.01 -2.77 6.48
CA GLY A 269 0.91 -3.01 7.62
C GLY A 269 0.92 -1.92 8.69
N LEU A 270 0.91 -0.65 8.28
CA LEU A 270 0.94 0.48 9.22
C LEU A 270 -0.38 0.66 9.98
N SER A 271 -1.51 0.16 9.46
CA SER A 271 -2.80 0.25 10.16
C SER A 271 -2.86 -0.65 11.41
N LYS A 272 -1.89 -1.56 11.58
CA LYS A 272 -1.74 -2.36 12.80
C LYS A 272 -1.12 -1.58 13.96
N ASN A 273 -0.55 -0.40 13.68
CA ASN A 273 0.04 0.45 14.70
C ASN A 273 -1.01 1.46 15.20
N PRO A 274 -1.53 1.32 16.43
CA PRO A 274 -2.58 2.19 16.95
C PRO A 274 -2.13 3.66 17.05
N LEU A 275 -0.86 3.92 17.36
CA LEU A 275 -0.32 5.28 17.40
C LEU A 275 -0.35 5.93 16.01
N PHE A 276 0.02 5.17 14.98
CA PHE A 276 -0.02 5.67 13.59
C PHE A 276 -1.45 6.03 13.18
N VAL A 277 -2.41 5.15 13.47
CA VAL A 277 -3.84 5.36 13.18
C VAL A 277 -4.37 6.59 13.92
N GLN A 278 -4.09 6.70 15.22
CA GLN A 278 -4.56 7.81 16.05
C GLN A 278 -3.99 9.15 15.59
N MET A 279 -2.68 9.22 15.30
CA MET A 279 -2.07 10.47 14.81
C MET A 279 -2.63 10.89 13.46
N HIS A 280 -2.98 9.96 12.57
CA HIS A 280 -3.67 10.31 11.31
C HIS A 280 -5.06 10.86 11.57
N ALA A 281 -5.84 10.25 12.47
CA ALA A 281 -7.16 10.75 12.83
C ALA A 281 -7.09 12.16 13.43
N ASP A 282 -6.22 12.35 14.43
CA ASP A 282 -6.07 13.62 15.15
C ASP A 282 -5.60 14.75 14.21
N ILE A 283 -4.59 14.50 13.37
CA ILE A 283 -3.98 15.53 12.52
C ILE A 283 -4.89 15.90 11.35
N THR A 284 -5.54 14.91 10.72
CA THR A 284 -6.44 15.17 9.58
C THR A 284 -7.81 15.66 10.02
N GLY A 285 -8.20 15.45 11.28
CA GLY A 285 -9.53 15.76 11.79
C GLY A 285 -10.63 14.92 11.12
N LYS A 286 -10.29 13.73 10.62
CA LYS A 286 -11.22 12.82 9.92
C LYS A 286 -11.36 11.51 10.69
N PRO A 287 -12.57 10.93 10.76
CA PRO A 287 -12.75 9.56 11.20
C PRO A 287 -11.89 8.59 10.38
N VAL A 288 -11.24 7.65 11.07
CA VAL A 288 -10.45 6.59 10.46
C VAL A 288 -11.18 5.26 10.60
N VAL A 289 -11.45 4.61 9.47
CA VAL A 289 -12.04 3.27 9.40
C VAL A 289 -10.96 2.27 9.02
N LEU A 290 -10.83 1.21 9.82
CA LEU A 290 -9.91 0.11 9.56
C LEU A 290 -10.66 -1.04 8.90
N SER A 291 -10.02 -1.70 7.92
CA SER A 291 -10.57 -2.94 7.38
C SER A 291 -10.49 -4.06 8.41
N LYS A 292 -11.58 -4.84 8.55
CA LYS A 292 -11.59 -6.09 9.33
C LYS A 292 -10.56 -7.09 8.79
N GLU A 293 -10.38 -7.10 7.47
CA GLU A 293 -9.46 -8.00 6.79
C GLU A 293 -8.06 -7.40 6.65
N VAL A 294 -7.07 -8.17 7.11
CA VAL A 294 -5.67 -7.74 7.11
C VAL A 294 -5.10 -7.65 5.68
N GLU A 295 -5.52 -8.55 4.80
CA GLU A 295 -4.99 -8.70 3.44
C GLU A 295 -5.93 -8.08 2.39
N SER A 296 -6.20 -6.77 2.52
CA SER A 296 -7.13 -6.03 1.66
C SER A 296 -6.87 -6.16 0.15
N VAL A 297 -5.62 -6.37 -0.25
CA VAL A 297 -5.24 -6.63 -1.66
C VAL A 297 -5.84 -7.94 -2.15
N LEU A 298 -5.72 -9.00 -1.35
CA LEU A 298 -6.18 -10.34 -1.71
C LEU A 298 -7.70 -10.37 -1.76
N VAL A 299 -8.36 -9.72 -0.80
CA VAL A 299 -9.82 -9.54 -0.79
C VAL A 299 -10.28 -8.81 -2.05
N GLY A 300 -9.63 -7.70 -2.42
CA GLY A 300 -9.96 -6.99 -3.66
C GLY A 300 -9.81 -7.86 -4.92
N ALA A 301 -8.76 -8.69 -4.99
CA ALA A 301 -8.59 -9.62 -6.10
C ALA A 301 -9.67 -10.72 -6.13
N ALA A 302 -10.09 -11.21 -4.95
CA ALA A 302 -11.16 -12.19 -4.83
C ALA A 302 -12.51 -11.62 -5.27
N ILE A 303 -12.83 -10.37 -4.90
CA ILE A 303 -14.04 -9.65 -5.37
C ILE A 303 -14.06 -9.57 -6.90
N LEU A 304 -12.94 -9.20 -7.51
CA LEU A 304 -12.82 -9.18 -8.98
C LEU A 304 -13.03 -10.57 -9.59
N GLY A 305 -12.49 -11.61 -8.95
CA GLY A 305 -12.71 -13.00 -9.36
C GLY A 305 -14.18 -13.41 -9.31
N ALA A 306 -14.89 -13.03 -8.25
CA ALA A 306 -16.31 -13.32 -8.06
C ALA A 306 -17.22 -12.55 -9.03
N CYS A 307 -16.83 -11.34 -9.42
CA CYS A 307 -17.51 -10.62 -10.51
C CYS A 307 -17.26 -11.30 -11.87
N ALA A 308 -16.03 -11.78 -12.10
CA ALA A 308 -15.66 -12.43 -13.35
C ALA A 308 -16.30 -13.83 -13.52
N SER A 309 -16.59 -14.54 -12.42
CA SER A 309 -17.35 -15.80 -12.45
C SER A 309 -18.85 -15.60 -12.66
N GLY A 310 -19.35 -14.37 -12.51
CA GLY A 310 -20.77 -14.05 -12.57
C GLY A 310 -21.53 -14.33 -11.26
N ASP A 311 -20.82 -14.69 -10.18
CA ASP A 311 -21.43 -14.85 -8.85
C ASP A 311 -21.94 -13.50 -8.32
N PHE A 312 -21.31 -12.40 -8.77
CA PHE A 312 -21.75 -11.03 -8.51
C PHE A 312 -21.84 -10.23 -9.81
N ALA A 313 -22.86 -9.37 -9.93
CA ALA A 313 -23.12 -8.57 -11.12
C ALA A 313 -22.17 -7.37 -11.27
N SER A 314 -21.65 -6.86 -10.16
CA SER A 314 -20.79 -5.67 -10.11
C SER A 314 -19.84 -5.70 -8.92
N ILE A 315 -18.81 -4.84 -8.98
CA ILE A 315 -17.86 -4.60 -7.88
C ILE A 315 -18.48 -3.66 -6.82
N GLN A 316 -19.40 -2.81 -7.27
CA GLN A 316 -20.30 -2.00 -6.44
C GLN A 316 -21.41 -2.87 -5.88
#